data_AF-A0A560L5B5-F1
#
_entry.id   AF-A0A560L5B5-F1
#
_cell.length_a   1.000
_cell.length_b   1.000
_cell.length_c   1.000
_cell.angle_alpha   90.00
_cell.angle_beta   90.00
_cell.angle_gamma   90.00
#
_symmetry.space_group_name_H-M   'P 1'
#
loop_
_entity.id
_entity.type
_entity.pdbx_description
1 polymer ?
#
loop_
_entity_poly.entity_id
_entity_poly.type
_entity_poly.pdbx_seq_one_letter_code
_entity_poly.pdbx_strand_id
1 'polypeptide(L)'
;MLARQKQIATYVSGECDSACAFIFLASRKRYVAPNAKIGVHSVSNVHGNEDNGTLRDTIKLARLSAKFLIPPAAIGRMVMTPPGKISFLNKEELASLKVVERNPFDRIARTATSGSKSSVCAAEPSKSASEEERPTRITAGSKGS
;
A
#
# COMPACT_ATOMS: atom_id res chain seq x y z
N MET A 1 11.23 -18.59 -8.50
CA MET A 1 10.90 -17.32 -7.81
C MET A 1 9.78 -17.61 -6.81
N LEU A 2 10.09 -17.45 -5.51
CA LEU A 2 9.25 -17.96 -4.41
C LEU A 2 7.85 -17.33 -4.40
N ALA A 3 7.75 -16.02 -4.60
CA ALA A 3 6.47 -15.32 -4.58
C ALA A 3 5.47 -15.85 -5.62
N ARG A 4 5.97 -16.22 -6.81
CA ARG A 4 5.13 -16.85 -7.84
C ARG A 4 4.73 -18.29 -7.48
N GLN A 5 5.67 -19.09 -6.98
CA GLN A 5 5.45 -20.51 -6.65
C GLN A 5 4.48 -20.67 -5.47
N LYS A 6 4.64 -19.85 -4.43
CA LYS A 6 3.80 -19.85 -3.22
C LYS A 6 2.58 -18.95 -3.34
N GLN A 7 2.35 -18.34 -4.50
CA GLN A 7 1.23 -17.43 -4.77
C GLN A 7 1.11 -16.29 -3.74
N ILE A 8 2.25 -15.75 -3.31
CA ILE A 8 2.32 -14.63 -2.37
C ILE A 8 1.69 -13.41 -3.03
N ALA A 9 0.80 -12.75 -2.30
CA ALA A 9 0.23 -11.47 -2.71
C ALA A 9 1.27 -10.36 -2.50
N THR A 10 1.54 -9.59 -3.55
CA THR A 10 2.41 -8.41 -3.48
C THR A 10 1.56 -7.16 -3.54
N TYR A 11 1.83 -6.21 -2.65
CA TYR A 11 1.18 -4.91 -2.59
C TYR A 11 2.23 -3.81 -2.63
N VAL A 12 2.01 -2.79 -3.45
CA VAL A 12 2.84 -1.58 -3.50
C VAL A 12 2.00 -0.39 -3.06
N SER A 13 2.40 0.26 -1.97
CA SER A 13 1.70 1.40 -1.39
C SER A 13 2.11 2.74 -2.00
N GLY A 14 3.35 2.85 -2.48
CA GLY A 14 3.93 4.07 -3.05
C GLY A 14 4.72 3.76 -4.32
N GLU A 15 6.03 3.91 -4.28
CA GLU A 15 6.90 3.61 -5.41
C GLU A 15 7.64 2.29 -5.21
N CYS A 16 7.78 1.52 -6.29
CA CYS A 16 8.58 0.32 -6.32
C CYS A 16 9.24 0.15 -7.69
N ASP A 17 10.56 0.30 -7.72
CA ASP A 17 11.39 0.18 -8.90
C ASP A 17 12.47 -0.91 -8.74
N SER A 18 13.23 -1.14 -9.81
CA SER A 18 14.36 -2.06 -9.82
C SER A 18 13.97 -3.50 -9.38
N ALA A 19 14.67 -4.07 -8.41
CA ALA A 19 14.46 -5.44 -7.93
C ALA A 19 13.05 -5.67 -7.34
N CYS A 20 12.47 -4.70 -6.64
CA CYS A 20 11.14 -4.88 -6.04
C CYS A 20 10.07 -4.92 -7.15
N ALA A 21 10.24 -4.12 -8.21
CA ALA A 21 9.34 -4.15 -9.36
C ALA A 21 9.38 -5.52 -10.04
N PHE A 22 10.57 -6.12 -10.20
CA PHE A 22 10.66 -7.48 -10.73
C PHE A 22 9.92 -8.51 -9.87
N ILE A 23 10.04 -8.44 -8.54
CA ILE A 23 9.31 -9.33 -7.62
C ILE A 23 7.80 -9.16 -7.77
N PHE A 24 7.33 -7.91 -7.81
CA PHE A 24 5.93 -7.56 -8.04
C PHE A 24 5.43 -8.12 -9.38
N LEU A 25 6.14 -7.84 -10.47
CA LEU A 25 5.80 -8.27 -11.81
C LEU A 25 5.82 -9.79 -11.96
N ALA A 26 6.70 -10.50 -11.27
CA ALA A 26 6.74 -11.96 -11.33
C ALA A 26 5.69 -12.64 -10.43
N SER A 27 5.04 -11.92 -9.52
CA SER A 27 4.03 -12.46 -8.60
C SER A 27 2.68 -12.69 -9.28
N ARG A 28 1.89 -13.68 -8.85
CA ARG A 28 0.58 -13.96 -9.48
C ARG A 28 -0.54 -13.01 -9.02
N LYS A 29 -0.47 -12.55 -7.77
CA LYS A 29 -1.46 -11.69 -7.14
C LYS A 29 -0.83 -10.33 -6.87
N ARG A 30 -1.18 -9.34 -7.70
CA ARG A 30 -0.54 -8.03 -7.74
C ARG A 30 -1.53 -6.95 -7.34
N TYR A 31 -1.18 -6.15 -6.33
CA TYR A 31 -2.02 -5.10 -5.79
C TYR A 31 -1.26 -3.77 -5.69
N VAL A 32 -1.96 -2.66 -5.92
CA VAL A 32 -1.38 -1.32 -5.85
C VAL A 32 -2.30 -0.34 -5.13
N ALA A 33 -1.75 0.68 -4.49
CA ALA A 33 -2.52 1.84 -4.04
C ALA A 33 -2.88 2.76 -5.22
N PRO A 34 -3.89 3.65 -5.07
CA PRO A 34 -4.39 4.52 -6.16
C PRO A 34 -3.41 5.46 -6.86
N ASN A 35 -2.17 5.58 -6.39
CA ASN A 35 -1.13 6.39 -7.04
C ASN A 35 0.24 5.68 -7.03
N ALA A 36 0.24 4.36 -6.82
CA ALA A 36 1.49 3.63 -6.73
C ALA A 36 2.18 3.54 -8.11
N LYS A 37 3.50 3.58 -8.11
CA LYS A 37 4.31 3.57 -9.32
C LYS A 37 5.19 2.32 -9.36
N ILE A 38 5.18 1.65 -10.50
CA ILE A 38 6.03 0.48 -10.76
C ILE A 38 7.06 0.86 -11.81
N GLY A 39 8.33 0.95 -11.40
CA GLY A 39 9.45 1.39 -12.23
C GLY A 39 10.30 0.23 -12.73
N VAL A 40 10.76 0.28 -13.98
CA VAL A 40 11.69 -0.71 -14.54
C VAL A 40 12.88 -0.02 -15.18
N HIS A 41 14.04 -0.68 -15.10
CA HIS A 41 15.28 -0.29 -15.76
C HIS A 41 16.21 -1.50 -15.96
N SER A 42 17.21 -1.35 -16.83
CA SER A 42 18.26 -2.33 -17.11
C SER A 42 19.19 -2.53 -15.91
N VAL A 43 19.82 -3.70 -15.82
CA VAL A 43 20.73 -4.03 -14.73
C VAL A 43 21.94 -3.08 -14.75
N SER A 44 22.35 -2.61 -13.57
CA SER A 44 23.55 -1.81 -13.37
C SER A 44 24.66 -2.62 -12.72
N ASN A 45 25.90 -2.21 -12.92
CA ASN A 45 27.02 -2.71 -12.14
C ASN A 45 27.08 -1.97 -10.79
N VAL A 46 28.10 -2.28 -10.00
CA VAL A 46 28.33 -1.66 -8.68
C VAL A 46 28.58 -0.15 -8.74
N HIS A 47 28.90 0.39 -9.92
CA HIS A 47 29.10 1.81 -10.16
C HIS A 47 27.86 2.51 -10.73
N GLY A 48 26.73 1.80 -10.84
CA GLY A 48 25.50 2.34 -11.41
C GLY A 48 25.51 2.46 -12.94
N ASN A 49 26.51 1.90 -13.62
CA ASN A 49 26.66 1.97 -15.07
C ASN A 49 26.26 0.66 -15.74
N GLU A 50 26.09 0.74 -17.06
CA GLU A 50 25.93 -0.43 -17.91
C GLU A 50 27.28 -0.89 -18.46
N ASP A 51 27.52 -2.21 -18.49
CA ASP A 51 28.67 -2.84 -19.12
C ASP A 51 28.26 -4.15 -19.82
N ASN A 52 29.22 -4.84 -20.45
CA ASN A 52 28.94 -6.09 -21.16
C ASN A 52 28.36 -7.19 -20.25
N GLY A 53 28.70 -7.20 -18.96
CA GLY A 53 28.14 -8.13 -17.98
C GLY A 53 26.68 -7.78 -17.67
N THR A 54 26.41 -6.52 -17.38
CA THR A 54 25.06 -6.08 -17.01
C THR A 54 24.08 -6.10 -18.19
N LEU A 55 24.55 -5.88 -19.42
CA LEU A 55 23.77 -6.11 -20.64
C LEU A 55 23.34 -7.57 -20.75
N ARG A 56 24.27 -8.51 -20.54
CA ARG A 56 23.95 -9.95 -20.54
C ARG A 56 22.96 -10.29 -19.44
N ASP A 57 23.11 -9.70 -18.26
CA ASP A 57 22.20 -9.95 -17.14
C ASP A 57 20.82 -9.33 -17.37
N THR A 58 20.74 -8.17 -18.02
CA THR A 58 19.47 -7.58 -18.50
C THR A 58 18.77 -8.50 -19.49
N ILE A 59 19.48 -9.10 -20.44
CA ILE A 59 18.91 -10.08 -21.38
C ILE A 59 18.45 -11.35 -20.65
N LYS A 60 19.22 -11.86 -19.68
CA LYS A 60 18.80 -13.01 -18.85
C LYS A 60 17.54 -12.67 -18.06
N LEU A 61 17.46 -11.48 -17.48
CA LEU A 61 16.30 -11.00 -16.75
C LEU A 61 15.09 -10.87 -17.66
N ALA A 62 15.25 -10.32 -18.88
CA ALA A 62 14.18 -10.25 -19.87
C ALA A 62 13.64 -11.63 -20.25
N ARG A 63 14.52 -12.61 -20.51
CA ARG A 63 14.14 -14.00 -20.78
C ARG A 63 13.42 -14.64 -19.59
N LEU A 64 13.86 -14.36 -18.37
CA LEU A 64 13.21 -14.84 -17.15
C LEU A 64 11.82 -14.20 -16.96
N SER A 65 11.69 -12.91 -17.22
CA SER A 65 10.43 -12.17 -17.18
C SER A 65 9.40 -12.74 -18.16
N ALA A 66 9.83 -13.09 -19.37
CA ALA A 66 8.98 -13.75 -20.36
C ALA A 66 8.46 -15.11 -19.85
N LYS A 67 9.31 -15.92 -19.19
CA LYS A 67 8.89 -17.19 -18.55
C LYS A 67 7.85 -16.98 -17.44
N PHE A 68 7.79 -15.80 -16.84
CA PHE A 68 6.78 -15.44 -15.85
C PHE A 68 5.53 -14.80 -16.42
N LEU A 69 5.41 -14.74 -17.75
CA LEU A 69 4.28 -14.14 -18.47
C LEU A 69 4.15 -12.64 -18.17
N ILE A 70 5.27 -11.95 -17.95
CA ILE A 70 5.29 -10.49 -17.93
C ILE A 70 5.10 -10.00 -19.39
N PRO A 71 4.21 -9.03 -19.66
CA PRO A 71 3.94 -8.54 -21.01
C PRO A 71 5.21 -8.04 -21.71
N PRO A 72 5.37 -8.30 -23.03
CA PRO A 72 6.52 -7.82 -23.80
C PRO A 72 6.74 -6.31 -23.72
N ALA A 73 5.67 -5.50 -23.61
CA ALA A 73 5.78 -4.05 -23.45
C ALA A 73 6.56 -3.66 -22.19
N ALA A 74 6.23 -4.25 -21.04
CA ALA A 74 6.94 -4.01 -19.78
C ALA A 74 8.39 -4.52 -19.82
N ILE A 75 8.63 -5.66 -20.48
CA ILE A 75 9.99 -6.20 -20.69
C ILE A 75 10.81 -5.27 -21.59
N GLY A 76 10.24 -4.80 -22.70
CA GLY A 76 10.89 -3.88 -23.62
C GLY A 76 11.24 -2.57 -22.93
N ARG A 77 10.31 -2.03 -22.13
CA ARG A 77 10.55 -0.83 -21.32
C ARG A 77 11.71 -1.02 -20.34
N MET A 78 11.80 -2.17 -19.67
CA MET A 78 12.92 -2.50 -18.79
C MET A 78 14.25 -2.49 -19.56
N VAL A 79 14.32 -3.20 -20.69
CA VAL A 79 15.56 -3.33 -21.49
C VAL A 79 16.00 -2.01 -22.12
N MET A 80 15.05 -1.15 -22.51
CA MET A 80 15.33 0.13 -23.16
C MET A 80 15.65 1.26 -22.17
N THR A 81 15.42 1.05 -20.87
CA THR A 81 15.63 2.08 -19.86
C THR A 81 17.00 1.86 -19.21
N PRO A 82 18.00 2.73 -19.44
CA PRO A 82 19.35 2.51 -18.95
C PRO A 82 19.41 2.59 -17.42
N PRO A 83 20.48 2.05 -16.81
CA PRO A 83 20.81 2.33 -15.42
C PRO A 83 20.79 3.82 -15.08
N GLY A 84 20.33 4.17 -13.88
CA GLY A 84 20.21 5.57 -13.44
C GLY A 84 18.99 6.32 -13.96
N LYS A 85 18.15 5.69 -14.79
CA LYS A 85 16.81 6.18 -15.16
C LYS A 85 15.74 5.19 -14.73
N ILE A 86 14.52 5.68 -14.57
CA ILE A 86 13.36 4.85 -14.23
C ILE A 86 12.28 5.12 -15.26
N SER A 87 11.71 4.04 -15.78
CA SER A 87 10.56 4.10 -16.68
C SER A 87 9.38 3.42 -16.00
N PHE A 88 8.36 4.21 -15.70
CA PHE A 88 7.17 3.73 -14.99
C PHE A 88 6.18 3.10 -15.96
N LEU A 89 5.55 2.00 -15.51
CA LEU A 89 4.49 1.34 -16.25
C LEU A 89 3.23 2.20 -16.27
N ASN A 90 2.57 2.26 -17.42
CA ASN A 90 1.29 2.95 -17.59
C ASN A 90 0.10 2.06 -17.17
N LYS A 91 -1.11 2.63 -17.22
CA LYS A 91 -2.34 1.94 -16.79
C LYS A 91 -2.62 0.70 -17.64
N GLU A 92 -2.33 0.76 -18.93
CA GLU A 92 -2.56 -0.32 -19.90
C GLU A 92 -1.63 -1.51 -19.65
N GLU A 93 -0.36 -1.23 -19.33
CA GLU A 93 0.65 -2.22 -18.94
C GLU A 93 0.26 -2.89 -17.61
N LEU A 94 -0.16 -2.11 -16.61
CA LEU A 94 -0.65 -2.63 -15.32
C LEU A 94 -1.93 -3.47 -15.49
N ALA A 95 -2.85 -3.06 -16.36
CA ALA A 95 -4.06 -3.81 -16.68
C ALA A 95 -3.74 -5.15 -17.38
N SER A 96 -2.78 -5.15 -18.30
CA SER A 96 -2.28 -6.38 -18.97
C SER A 96 -1.67 -7.38 -17.98
N LEU A 97 -1.14 -6.86 -16.87
CA LEU A 97 -0.63 -7.63 -15.73
C LEU A 97 -1.72 -8.03 -14.73
N LYS A 98 -3.00 -7.71 -14.96
CA LYS A 98 -4.11 -7.96 -14.04
C LYS A 98 -3.84 -7.41 -12.64
N VAL A 99 -3.19 -6.26 -12.56
CA VAL A 99 -2.95 -5.55 -11.30
C VAL A 99 -4.28 -5.03 -10.78
N VAL A 100 -4.50 -5.18 -9.47
CA VAL A 100 -5.72 -4.69 -8.80
C VAL A 100 -5.39 -3.50 -7.92
N GLU A 101 -6.04 -2.37 -8.19
CA GLU A 101 -5.89 -1.16 -7.38
C GLU A 101 -6.73 -1.25 -6.10
N ARG A 102 -6.14 -1.82 -5.04
CA ARG A 102 -6.69 -1.88 -3.68
C ARG A 102 -5.62 -2.36 -2.71
N ASN A 103 -5.73 -2.01 -1.42
CA ASN A 103 -4.94 -2.67 -0.39
C ASN A 103 -5.59 -4.02 0.00
N PRO A 104 -4.94 -5.17 -0.27
CA PRO A 104 -5.49 -6.47 0.07
C PRO A 104 -5.49 -6.74 1.58
N PHE A 105 -4.80 -5.93 2.37
CA PHE A 105 -4.61 -6.10 3.81
C PHE A 105 -5.53 -5.22 4.68
N ASP A 106 -6.34 -4.35 4.10
CA ASP A 106 -7.25 -3.44 4.84
C ASP A 106 -8.27 -4.17 5.72
N ARG A 107 -8.66 -5.40 5.39
CA ARG A 107 -9.56 -6.20 6.25
C ARG A 107 -8.86 -6.68 7.51
N ILE A 108 -7.59 -7.09 7.40
CA ILE A 108 -6.79 -7.53 8.55
C ILE A 108 -6.54 -6.36 9.50
N ALA A 109 -6.22 -5.18 8.95
CA ALA A 109 -6.03 -3.96 9.74
C ALA A 109 -7.30 -3.58 10.52
N ARG A 110 -8.48 -3.62 9.89
CA ARG A 110 -9.75 -3.29 10.56
C ARG A 110 -10.12 -4.28 11.66
N THR A 111 -9.85 -5.59 11.48
CA THR A 111 -10.10 -6.59 12.52
C THR A 111 -9.16 -6.40 13.72
N ALA A 112 -7.89 -6.02 13.50
CA ALA A 112 -6.97 -5.70 14.59
C ALA A 112 -7.40 -4.45 15.39
N THR A 113 -7.93 -3.42 14.72
CA THR A 113 -8.40 -2.19 15.39
C THR A 113 -9.77 -2.38 16.06
N SER A 114 -10.63 -3.25 15.53
CA SER A 114 -11.97 -3.53 16.08
C SER A 114 -11.93 -4.35 17.38
N GLY A 115 -10.85 -5.09 17.65
CA GLY A 115 -10.65 -5.82 18.91
C GLY A 115 -10.39 -4.92 20.13
N SER A 116 -10.17 -3.62 19.93
CA SER A 116 -9.93 -2.65 21.02
C SER A 116 -11.17 -1.82 21.39
N LYS A 117 -12.30 -1.98 20.68
CA LYS A 117 -13.51 -1.16 20.90
C LYS A 117 -14.78 -1.98 21.09
N SER A 118 -14.77 -2.92 22.03
CA SER A 118 -16.02 -3.51 22.54
C SER A 118 -16.00 -3.63 24.07
N SER A 119 -16.20 -2.50 24.75
CA SER A 119 -16.92 -2.44 26.03
C SER A 119 -17.18 -0.98 26.38
N VAL A 120 -18.28 -0.43 25.86
CA VAL A 120 -19.13 0.47 26.65
C VAL A 120 -20.57 0.18 26.20
N CYS A 121 -21.32 -0.52 27.05
CA CYS A 121 -22.76 -0.66 26.90
C CYS A 121 -23.41 0.71 26.98
N ALA A 122 -24.29 1.01 26.03
CA ALA A 122 -25.07 2.24 25.99
C ALA A 122 -26.02 2.30 27.20
N ALA A 123 -26.03 3.44 27.91
CA ALA A 123 -27.14 3.84 28.74
C ALA A 123 -28.05 4.75 27.89
N GLU A 124 -29.33 4.40 27.82
CA GLU A 124 -30.36 5.16 27.10
C GLU A 124 -30.62 6.55 27.73
N PRO A 125 -31.11 7.53 26.95
CA PRO A 125 -31.40 8.88 27.42
C PRO A 125 -32.87 9.04 27.87
N SER A 126 -33.11 9.44 29.12
CA SER A 126 -34.43 9.93 29.56
C SER A 126 -34.50 11.45 29.51
N LYS A 127 -35.55 11.96 28.87
CA LYS A 127 -35.87 13.37 28.61
C LYS A 127 -36.92 13.89 29.62
N SER A 128 -37.03 15.23 29.73
CA SER A 128 -38.10 16.08 30.35
C SER A 128 -37.74 16.69 31.72
N ALA A 129 -38.02 17.95 32.08
CA ALA A 129 -38.61 19.12 31.42
C ALA A 129 -38.37 20.40 32.29
N SER A 130 -38.32 21.57 31.60
CA SER A 130 -38.71 22.97 31.95
C SER A 130 -38.70 23.57 33.39
N GLU A 131 -38.07 24.76 33.46
CA GLU A 131 -38.46 26.07 34.10
C GLU A 131 -38.78 26.12 35.60
N GLU A 132 -37.96 26.79 36.43
CA GLU A 132 -37.95 28.23 36.81
C GLU A 132 -38.97 28.59 37.93
N GLU A 133 -38.49 28.73 39.18
CA GLU A 133 -38.83 29.85 40.07
C GLU A 133 -38.01 29.84 41.39
N ARG A 134 -37.46 31.00 41.76
CA ARG A 134 -36.92 31.39 43.08
C ARG A 134 -37.97 32.36 43.67
N PRO A 135 -38.33 32.41 44.97
CA PRO A 135 -37.40 32.59 46.11
C PRO A 135 -37.85 32.01 47.47
N THR A 136 -36.94 31.89 48.44
CA THR A 136 -37.17 32.47 49.78
C THR A 136 -35.90 32.51 50.63
N ARG A 137 -35.83 33.61 51.39
CA ARG A 137 -34.83 34.02 52.36
C ARG A 137 -35.27 33.52 53.73
N ILE A 138 -34.43 32.79 54.46
CA ILE A 138 -34.56 32.67 55.92
C ILE A 138 -33.18 32.84 56.57
N THR A 139 -33.17 33.76 57.51
CA THR A 139 -32.09 34.19 58.41
C THR A 139 -31.99 33.29 59.64
N ALA A 140 -30.77 32.95 60.06
CA ALA A 140 -30.30 32.71 61.44
C ALA A 140 -28.78 32.44 61.33
N GLY A 141 -27.83 32.96 62.11
CA GLY A 141 -27.86 33.68 63.37
C GLY A 141 -26.63 33.21 64.17
N SER A 142 -25.74 34.16 64.50
CA SER A 142 -24.88 34.20 65.71
C SER A 142 -23.70 33.22 65.88
N LYS A 143 -22.46 33.73 65.82
CA LYS A 143 -21.58 34.10 66.97
C LYS A 143 -20.09 34.02 66.58
N GLY A 144 -19.31 35.06 66.90
CA GLY A 144 -17.85 35.02 66.83
C GLY A 144 -17.18 36.38 66.95
N SER A 145 -17.02 36.82 68.20
CA SER A 145 -16.10 37.86 68.71
C SER A 145 -16.38 39.35 68.43
#